data_AF-A0AAX0IW07-F1
#
_entry.id   AF-A0AAX0IW07-F1
#
_cell.length_a   1.000
_cell.length_b   1.000
_cell.length_c   1.000
_cell.angle_alpha   90.00
_cell.angle_beta   90.00
_cell.angle_gamma   90.00
#
_symmetry.space_group_name_H-M   'P 1'
#
loop_
_entity.id
_entity.type
_entity.pdbx_description
1 polymer ?
#
loop_
_entity_poly.entity_id
_entity_poly.type
_entity_poly.pdbx_seq_one_letter_code
_entity_poly.pdbx_strand_id
1 'polypeptide(L)' 'MGKNQWVSPTSEGKWKVHGEGNSKATKVFENKSQAVAFGKGIAKNQQSELIIQKKDGKIQSKDSYGNDPLPPRDTEH' A
#
# COMPACT_ATOMS: atom_id res chain seq x y z
N MET A 1 -5.38 -15.17 6.92
CA MET A 1 -4.67 -13.88 7.07
C MET A 1 -4.48 -13.30 5.68
N GLY A 2 -4.87 -12.04 5.49
CA GLY A 2 -4.63 -11.31 4.24
C GLY A 2 -3.13 -11.07 4.03
N LYS A 3 -2.69 -10.95 2.77
CA LYS A 3 -1.29 -10.61 2.48
C LYS A 3 -1.10 -9.10 2.62
N ASN A 4 0.03 -8.69 3.20
CA ASN A 4 0.40 -7.28 3.23
C ASN A 4 0.51 -6.72 1.81
N GLN A 5 0.03 -5.51 1.59
CA GLN A 5 0.06 -4.83 0.30
C GLN A 5 1.22 -3.85 0.28
N TRP A 6 2.01 -3.89 -0.79
CA TRP A 6 3.17 -3.05 -0.99
C TRP A 6 2.92 -2.09 -2.14
N VAL A 7 3.22 -0.82 -1.92
CA VAL A 7 3.21 0.25 -2.93
C VAL A 7 4.65 0.68 -3.16
N SER A 8 5.21 0.27 -4.30
CA SER A 8 6.63 0.43 -4.63
C SER A 8 6.80 1.18 -5.94
N PRO A 9 7.83 2.03 -6.07
CA PRO A 9 8.19 2.57 -7.37
C PRO A 9 8.69 1.46 -8.30
N THR A 10 8.53 1.65 -9.60
CA THR A 10 9.16 0.85 -10.66
C THR A 10 10.34 1.61 -11.25
N SER A 11 11.22 0.91 -11.98
CA SER A 11 12.35 1.52 -12.68
C SER A 11 11.91 2.55 -13.75
N GLU A 12 10.68 2.46 -14.23
CA GLU A 12 10.07 3.42 -15.17
C GLU A 12 9.50 4.67 -14.46
N GLY A 13 9.64 4.78 -13.14
CA GLY A 13 9.07 5.89 -12.36
C GLY A 13 7.57 5.77 -12.05
N LYS A 14 6.94 4.65 -12.41
CA LYS A 14 5.55 4.31 -12.08
C LYS A 14 5.46 3.70 -10.68
N TRP A 15 4.25 3.48 -10.20
CA TRP A 15 3.95 2.92 -8.89
C TRP A 15 3.18 1.61 -9.02
N LYS A 16 3.78 0.52 -8.54
CA LYS A 16 3.14 -0.80 -8.52
C LYS A 16 2.56 -1.10 -7.15
N VAL A 17 1.39 -1.74 -7.16
CA VAL A 17 0.79 -2.37 -5.98
C VAL A 17 0.97 -3.87 -6.11
N HIS A 18 1.53 -4.52 -5.08
CA HIS A 18 1.70 -5.97 -5.07
C HIS A 18 1.53 -6.55 -3.68
N GLY A 19 1.13 -7.81 -3.58
CA GLY A 19 1.15 -8.52 -2.30
C GLY A 19 2.59 -8.79 -1.83
N GLU A 20 2.77 -8.88 -0.52
CA GLU A 20 4.00 -9.34 0.10
C GLU A 20 4.35 -10.75 -0.39
N GLY A 21 5.63 -10.95 -0.76
CA GLY A 21 6.12 -12.18 -1.37
C GLY A 21 5.62 -12.44 -2.80
N ASN A 22 4.85 -11.53 -3.40
CA ASN A 22 4.33 -11.71 -4.75
C ASN A 22 5.31 -11.16 -5.79
N SER A 23 5.74 -12.00 -6.74
CA SER A 23 6.66 -11.59 -7.81
C SER A 23 6.00 -10.67 -8.86
N LYS A 24 4.66 -10.68 -8.94
CA LYS A 24 3.89 -9.89 -9.90
C LYS A 24 3.17 -8.72 -9.23
N ALA A 25 3.17 -7.58 -9.92
CA ALA A 25 2.33 -6.46 -9.57
C ALA A 25 0.85 -6.80 -9.80
N THR A 26 0.01 -6.52 -8.82
CA THR A 26 -1.45 -6.58 -8.94
C THR A 26 -1.93 -5.52 -9.92
N LYS A 27 -1.38 -4.30 -9.82
CA LYS A 27 -1.67 -3.18 -10.71
C LYS A 27 -0.54 -2.16 -10.69
N VAL A 28 -0.37 -1.44 -11.79
CA VAL A 28 0.61 -0.36 -11.93
C VAL A 28 -0.15 0.93 -12.23
N PHE A 29 0.31 2.03 -11.63
CA PHE A 29 -0.23 3.37 -11.76
C PHE A 29 0.89 4.34 -12.07
N GLU A 30 0.58 5.44 -12.75
CA GLU A 30 1.57 6.50 -13.00
C GLU A 30 1.83 7.32 -11.73
N ASN A 31 0.79 7.50 -10.91
CA ASN A 31 0.83 8.34 -9.72
C ASN A 31 0.82 7.51 -8.43
N LYS A 32 1.63 7.96 -7.46
CA LYS A 32 1.70 7.37 -6.12
C LYS A 32 0.34 7.35 -5.45
N SER A 33 -0.36 8.48 -5.47
CA SER A 33 -1.65 8.64 -4.76
C SER A 33 -2.69 7.64 -5.25
N GLN A 34 -2.72 7.33 -6.56
CA GLN A 34 -3.62 6.32 -7.12
C GLN A 34 -3.24 4.90 -6.65
N ALA A 35 -1.94 4.57 -6.65
CA ALA A 35 -1.46 3.29 -6.15
C ALA A 35 -1.77 3.10 -4.65
N VAL A 36 -1.57 4.14 -3.84
CA VAL A 36 -1.89 4.14 -2.41
C VAL A 36 -3.39 3.97 -2.18
N ALA A 37 -4.24 4.71 -2.89
CA ALA A 37 -5.69 4.59 -2.76
C ALA A 37 -6.18 3.16 -3.11
N PHE A 38 -5.64 2.58 -4.19
CA PHE A 38 -5.96 1.22 -4.59
C PHE A 38 -5.46 0.17 -3.57
N GLY A 39 -4.19 0.29 -3.14
CA GLY A 39 -3.60 -0.59 -2.13
C GLY A 39 -4.33 -0.52 -0.79
N LYS A 40 -4.78 0.67 -0.38
CA LYS A 40 -5.60 0.89 0.82
C LYS A 40 -6.93 0.15 0.75
N GLY A 41 -7.59 0.15 -0.41
CA GLY A 41 -8.82 -0.62 -0.61
C GLY A 41 -8.59 -2.13 -0.43
N ILE A 42 -7.50 -2.65 -0.99
CA ILE A 42 -7.14 -4.08 -0.87
C ILE A 42 -6.78 -4.43 0.58
N ALA A 43 -5.92 -3.64 1.22
CA ALA A 43 -5.47 -3.87 2.58
C ALA A 43 -6.64 -3.83 3.58
N LYS A 44 -7.59 -2.89 3.41
CA LYS A 44 -8.84 -2.86 4.19
C LYS A 44 -9.68 -4.12 3.99
N ASN A 45 -9.91 -4.52 2.74
CA ASN A 45 -10.72 -5.70 2.44
C ASN A 45 -10.09 -7.00 2.94
N GLN A 46 -8.75 -7.07 2.92
CA GLN A 46 -8.00 -8.23 3.39
C GLN A 46 -7.64 -8.17 4.88
N GLN A 47 -8.01 -7.07 5.57
CA GLN A 47 -7.61 -6.79 6.95
C GLN A 47 -6.09 -6.99 7.15
N SER A 48 -5.31 -6.43 6.23
CA SER A 48 -3.85 -6.55 6.17
C SER A 48 -3.18 -5.18 6.20
N GLU A 49 -1.84 -5.15 6.15
CA GLU A 49 -1.08 -3.91 6.21
C GLU A 49 -0.80 -3.36 4.81
N LEU A 50 -0.76 -2.03 4.67
CA LEU A 50 -0.31 -1.31 3.49
C LEU A 50 1.06 -0.70 3.75
N ILE A 51 2.05 -1.04 2.95
CA ILE A 51 3.43 -0.57 3.09
C ILE A 51 3.75 0.29 1.87
N ILE A 52 4.04 1.57 2.10
CA ILE A 52 4.27 2.55 1.05
C ILE A 52 5.74 2.90 1.02
N GLN A 53 6.40 2.74 -0.13
CA GLN A 53 7.79 3.14 -0.32
C GLN A 53 7.92 4.57 -0.89
N LYS A 54 9.12 5.14 -0.77
CA LYS A 54 9.57 6.35 -1.47
C LYS A 54 10.17 5.95 -2.82
N LYS A 55 10.42 6.94 -3.68
CA LYS A 55 11.16 6.73 -4.95
C LYS A 55 12.57 6.16 -4.72
N ASP A 56 13.15 6.42 -3.55
CA ASP A 56 14.43 5.88 -3.06
C ASP A 56 14.36 4.41 -2.59
N GLY A 57 13.21 3.73 -2.73
CA GLY A 57 13.00 2.35 -2.27
C GLY A 57 12.84 2.19 -0.74
N LYS A 58 13.16 3.21 0.04
CA LYS A 58 12.92 3.23 1.50
C LYS A 58 11.42 3.26 1.81
N ILE A 59 11.04 2.67 2.94
CA ILE A 59 9.66 2.73 3.43
C ILE A 59 9.35 4.18 3.84
N GLN A 60 8.26 4.72 3.30
CA GLN A 60 7.71 6.03 3.68
C GLN A 60 6.75 5.90 4.84
N SER A 61 5.79 4.98 4.73
CA SER A 61 4.72 4.80 5.71
C SER A 61 4.25 3.35 5.70
N LYS A 62 3.68 2.92 6.83
CA LYS A 62 2.98 1.66 6.99
C LYS A 62 1.63 1.94 7.65
N ASP A 63 0.56 1.45 7.04
CA ASP A 63 -0.81 1.60 7.55
C ASP A 63 -1.39 0.20 7.79
N SER A 64 -1.70 -0.16 9.03
CA SER A 64 -2.23 -1.49 9.37
C SER A 64 -3.77 -1.45 9.44
N TYR A 65 -4.44 -2.33 8.69
CA TYR A 65 -5.91 -2.42 8.67
C TYR A 65 -6.45 -3.71 9.29
N GLY A 66 -5.56 -4.57 9.79
CA GLY A 66 -5.91 -5.76 10.54
C GLY A 66 -6.09 -5.43 12.01
N ASN A 67 -7.34 -5.42 12.47
CA ASN A 67 -7.72 -5.47 13.89
C ASN A 67 -7.61 -4.16 14.70
N ASP A 68 -8.03 -3.01 14.14
CA ASP A 68 -8.39 -1.86 14.97
C ASP A 68 -9.92 -1.74 15.09
N PRO A 69 -10.54 -2.05 16.25
CA PRO A 69 -11.97 -1.90 16.50
C PRO A 69 -12.43 -0.44 16.55
N LEU A 70 -11.53 0.53 16.39
CA LEU A 70 -11.83 1.95 16.28
C LEU A 70 -11.05 2.50 15.07
N PRO A 71 -11.68 2.91 13.95
CA PRO A 71 -10.96 3.76 13.03
C PRO A 71 -10.90 5.15 13.68
N PRO A 72 -9.78 5.64 14.25
CA PRO A 72 -9.70 7.07 14.47
C PRO A 72 -9.82 7.71 13.09
N ARG A 73 -10.83 8.57 12.96
CA ARG A 73 -10.84 9.63 11.96
C ARG A 73 -9.69 10.58 12.29
N ASP A 74 -8.45 10.11 12.17
CA ASP A 74 -7.31 10.98 12.37
C ASP A 74 -7.06 11.72 11.07
N THR A 75 -7.73 12.86 11.03
CA THR A 75 -7.45 13.96 10.14
C THR A 75 -6.23 14.63 10.75
N GLU A 76 -5.03 14.18 10.39
CA GLU A 76 -3.81 14.89 10.80
C GLU A 76 -3.04 15.43 9.60
N HIS A 77 -2.47 16.59 9.88
CA HIS A 77 -2.18 17.78 9.06
C HIS A 77 -0.90 17.68 8.24
#